data_AF-J7XTD8-F1
#
_entry.id   AF-J7XTD8-F1
#
_cell.length_a   1.000
_cell.length_b   1.000
_cell.length_c   1.000
_cell.angle_alpha   90.00
_cell.angle_beta   90.00
_cell.angle_gamma   90.00
#
_symmetry.space_group_name_H-M   'P 1'
#
loop_
_entity.id
_entity.type
_entity.pdbx_description
1 polymer ?
#
loop_
_entity_poly.entity_id
_entity_poly.type
_entity_poly.pdbx_seq_one_letter_code
_entity_poly.pdbx_strand_id
1 'polypeptide(L)' 'MSNGIGRSKENLPTDANHVSAKDRANQKRMTEKKQQERNDDRE' A
#
# COMPACT_ATOMS: atom_id res chain seq x y z
N MET A 1 17.95 -16.01 25.41
CA MET A 1 18.62 -15.35 24.27
C MET A 1 17.57 -14.50 23.55
N SER A 2 17.59 -13.17 23.71
CA SER A 2 16.70 -12.27 22.97
C SER A 2 17.50 -11.62 21.84
N ASN A 3 17.51 -12.26 20.67
CA ASN A 3 18.11 -11.70 19.46
C ASN A 3 16.99 -11.18 18.56
N GLY A 4 16.48 -9.98 18.85
CA GLY A 4 15.39 -9.39 18.08
C GLY A 4 15.45 -7.87 17.93
N ILE A 5 16.56 -7.24 18.32
CA ILE A 5 16.77 -5.81 18.09
C ILE A 5 17.12 -5.63 16.62
N GLY A 6 16.18 -5.11 15.82
CA GLY A 6 16.47 -4.61 14.47
C GLY A 6 15.86 -5.37 13.30
N ARG A 7 14.79 -6.16 13.47
CA ARG A 7 13.99 -6.54 12.30
C ARG A 7 13.32 -5.28 11.78
N SER A 8 13.71 -4.87 10.57
CA SER A 8 13.08 -3.80 9.83
C SER A 8 11.56 -3.95 9.92
N LYS A 9 10.82 -2.84 10.07
CA LYS A 9 9.35 -2.79 9.93
C LYS A 9 8.95 -3.04 8.47
N GLU A 10 9.58 -4.02 7.86
CA GLU A 10 9.25 -4.49 6.54
C GLU A 10 7.89 -5.14 6.64
N ASN A 11 7.06 -4.76 5.68
CA ASN A 11 5.76 -5.33 5.40
C ASN A 11 5.96 -6.80 4.98
N LEU A 12 6.28 -7.65 5.94
CA LEU A 12 6.57 -9.06 5.73
C LEU A 12 5.29 -9.79 5.35
N PRO A 13 5.33 -10.84 4.53
CA PRO A 13 4.16 -11.63 4.16
C PRO A 13 3.37 -12.20 5.36
N THR A 14 4.05 -12.32 6.51
CA THR A 14 3.50 -12.81 7.78
C THR A 14 2.96 -11.72 8.68
N ASP A 15 3.05 -10.44 8.29
CA ASP A 15 2.47 -9.32 9.04
C ASP A 15 0.95 -9.32 8.86
N ALA A 16 0.22 -9.04 9.94
CA ALA A 16 -1.23 -8.86 9.91
C ALA A 16 -1.64 -7.72 8.96
N ASN A 17 -0.78 -6.71 8.81
CA ASN A 17 -1.00 -5.61 7.87
C ASN A 17 -0.25 -5.82 6.54
N HIS A 18 0.00 -7.08 6.14
CA HIS A 18 0.77 -7.31 4.92
C HIS A 18 0.05 -6.79 3.68
N VAL A 19 0.68 -5.89 2.93
CA VAL A 19 0.18 -5.44 1.63
C VAL A 19 1.17 -5.82 0.54
N SER A 20 0.77 -6.67 -0.39
CA SER A 20 1.64 -7.06 -1.48
C SER A 20 1.97 -5.88 -2.40
N ALA A 21 3.08 -5.94 -3.12
CA ALA A 21 3.43 -4.93 -4.11
C ALA A 21 2.34 -4.78 -5.19
N LYS A 22 1.66 -5.88 -5.54
CA LYS A 22 0.54 -5.89 -6.50
C LYS A 22 -0.66 -5.14 -5.95
N ASP A 23 -1.02 -5.39 -4.69
CA ASP A 23 -2.15 -4.71 -4.04
C ASP A 23 -1.90 -3.22 -3.90
N ARG A 24 -0.67 -2.85 -3.51
CA ARG A 24 -0.24 -1.44 -3.46
C ARG A 24 -0.32 -0.77 -4.84
N ALA A 25 0.10 -1.45 -5.90
CA ALA A 25 -0.01 -0.93 -7.26
C ALA A 25 -1.46 -0.75 -7.70
N ASN A 26 -2.34 -1.72 -7.41
CA ASN A 26 -3.76 -1.63 -7.72
C ASN A 26 -4.45 -0.48 -6.97
N GLN A 27 -4.15 -0.31 -5.67
CA GLN A 27 -4.67 0.81 -4.88
C GLN A 27 -4.27 2.16 -5.47
N LYS A 28 -3.02 2.32 -5.91
CA LYS A 28 -2.56 3.55 -6.59
C LYS A 28 -3.37 3.82 -7.86
N ARG A 29 -3.52 2.83 -8.76
CA ARG A 29 -4.29 2.98 -10.01
C ARG A 29 -5.75 3.38 -9.75
N MET A 30 -6.40 2.76 -8.76
CA MET A 30 -7.77 3.10 -8.40
C MET A 30 -7.88 4.51 -7.80
N THR A 31 -6.88 4.95 -7.05
CA THR A 31 -6.85 6.30 -6.47
C THR A 31 -6.65 7.35 -7.54
N GLU A 32 -5.74 7.11 -8.48
CA GLU A 32 -5.50 7.97 -9.65
C GLU A 32 -6.76 8.10 -10.50
N LYS A 33 -7.43 6.98 -10.81
CA LYS A 33 -8.69 6.98 -11.56
C LYS A 33 -9.79 7.80 -10.88
N LYS A 34 -9.97 7.62 -9.56
CA LYS A 34 -10.93 8.41 -8.77
C LYS A 34 -10.57 9.89 -8.66
N GLN A 35 -9.29 10.26 -8.81
CA GLN A 35 -8.90 11.66 -8.85
C GLN A 35 -9.21 12.27 -10.21
N GLN A 36 -8.98 11.54 -11.31
CA GLN A 36 -9.35 11.96 -12.65
C GLN A 36 -10.88 12.17 -12.77
N GLU A 37 -11.69 11.18 -12.38
CA GLU A 37 -13.16 11.30 -12.42
C GLU A 37 -13.67 12.54 -11.67
N ARG A 38 -13.10 12.86 -10.50
CA ARG A 38 -13.47 14.05 -9.71
C ARG A 38 -13.02 15.38 -10.32
N ASN A 39 -11.99 15.37 -11.15
CA ASN A 39 -11.52 16.56 -11.84
C ASN A 39 -12.32 16.78 -13.13
N ASP A 40 -12.68 15.69 -13.84
CA ASP A 40 -13.53 15.74 -15.02
C ASP A 40 -14.95 16.21 -14.67
N ASP A 41 -15.48 15.84 -13.49
CA ASP A 41 -16.78 16.33 -12.98
C ASP A 41 -16.76 17.83 -12.58
N ARG A 42 -15.59 18.48 -12.56
CA ARG A 42 -15.42 19.90 -12.18
C ARG A 42 -15.21 20.85 -13.36
N GLU A 43 -15.10 20.32 -14.58
CA GLU A 43 -14.94 21.11 -15.83
C GLU A 43 -16.30 21.33 -16.52
#